data_AF-A0A5M3WKV3-F1
#
_entry.id   AF-A0A5M3WKV3-F1
#
_cell.length_a   1.000
_cell.length_b   1.000
_cell.length_c   1.000
_cell.angle_alpha   90.00
_cell.angle_beta   90.00
_cell.angle_gamma   90.00
#
_symmetry.space_group_name_H-M   'P 1'
#
loop_
_entity.id
_entity.type
_entity.pdbx_description
1 polymer ?
#
loop_
_entity_poly.entity_id
_entity_poly.type
_entity_poly.pdbx_seq_one_letter_code
_entity_poly.pdbx_strand_id
1 'polypeptide(L)'
;MWEALMTTVEPQSPAQLGNSFFHKIVTTELTQDHMISLSAGLAGAVQLKRFLDSDECARFVAGLPTDNLSAFDESRYQVATFHFGPIINHFLPVGHLTEDYWRQADAANHYWRNCPQGDLRRRCLTRIEAAWPHPDPARPATVGDREVYWGMIRENSHGAPPHWDEIARELPADFLNVRPIVQLVFNLYLTMPEKGGETTIWSRRWNPRDEAHRVGSCWPTLTFDEQSVTVNAEAGDALLFDPRNYHAVSPSVGGSRFALAFYVGIGADGRLTTWS
;
A
#
# COMPACT_ATOMS: atom_id res chain seq x y z
N MET A 1 9.21 32.74 -26.56
CA MET A 1 10.43 31.93 -26.37
C MET A 1 10.23 31.10 -25.11
N TRP A 2 9.46 30.01 -25.20
CA TRP A 2 9.32 28.93 -24.21
C TRP A 2 8.56 27.79 -24.90
N GLU A 3 9.21 27.10 -25.84
CA GLU A 3 8.79 25.76 -26.26
C GLU A 3 9.56 24.78 -25.37
N ALA A 4 8.88 24.29 -24.33
CA ALA A 4 9.39 23.20 -23.53
C ALA A 4 9.30 21.91 -24.36
N LEU A 5 10.44 21.26 -24.57
CA LEU A 5 10.56 19.92 -25.12
C LEU A 5 9.72 18.95 -24.28
N MET A 6 8.48 18.70 -24.69
CA MET A 6 7.75 17.50 -24.31
C MET A 6 8.45 16.32 -24.99
N THR A 7 9.31 15.62 -24.25
CA THR A 7 9.71 14.26 -24.61
C THR A 7 8.47 13.39 -24.45
N THR A 8 7.71 13.26 -25.53
CA THR A 8 6.69 12.22 -25.67
C THR A 8 7.42 10.88 -25.61
N VAL A 9 7.29 10.18 -24.47
CA VAL A 9 7.58 8.76 -24.42
C VAL A 9 6.53 8.12 -25.33
N GLU A 10 6.96 7.60 -26.49
CA GLU A 10 6.05 6.87 -27.37
C GLU A 10 5.43 5.71 -26.58
N PRO A 11 4.10 5.56 -26.57
CA PRO A 11 3.48 4.40 -25.96
C PRO A 11 4.02 3.16 -26.68
N GLN A 12 4.54 2.20 -25.90
CA GLN A 12 5.07 0.97 -26.46
C GLN A 12 4.02 0.31 -27.35
N SER A 13 4.42 -0.10 -28.55
CA SER A 13 3.50 -0.71 -29.50
C SER A 13 2.89 -1.98 -28.89
N PRO A 14 1.59 -2.28 -29.14
CA PRO A 14 0.94 -3.49 -28.64
C PRO A 14 1.66 -4.80 -29.03
N ALA A 15 2.53 -4.78 -30.04
CA ALA A 15 3.34 -5.92 -30.47
C ALA A 15 4.53 -6.22 -29.54
N GLN A 16 4.93 -5.28 -28.67
CA GLN A 16 6.01 -5.46 -27.68
C GLN A 16 5.48 -5.90 -26.31
N LEU A 17 4.19 -5.72 -26.06
CA LEU A 17 3.49 -6.40 -24.98
C LEU A 17 3.38 -7.85 -25.42
N GLY A 18 4.17 -8.76 -24.85
CA GLY A 18 3.87 -10.19 -24.98
C GLY A 18 2.41 -10.47 -24.55
N ASN A 19 1.91 -11.70 -24.72
CA ASN A 19 0.52 -12.07 -24.39
C ASN A 19 0.11 -11.91 -22.89
N SER A 20 0.86 -11.15 -22.08
CA SER A 20 0.59 -10.87 -20.68
C SER A 20 0.17 -9.41 -20.47
N PHE A 21 -1.07 -9.22 -20.05
CA PHE A 21 -1.62 -7.94 -19.57
C PHE A 21 -1.37 -7.73 -18.07
N PHE A 22 -0.51 -8.54 -17.44
CA PHE A 22 -0.18 -8.46 -16.02
C PHE A 22 1.34 -8.44 -15.83
N HIS A 23 1.94 -7.30 -16.15
CA HIS A 23 3.39 -7.09 -16.06
C HIS A 23 3.75 -6.08 -14.98
N LYS A 24 5.03 -6.09 -14.59
CA LYS A 24 5.61 -5.13 -13.65
C LYS A 24 6.22 -3.98 -14.44
N ILE A 25 5.83 -2.75 -14.13
CA ILE A 25 6.48 -1.53 -14.61
C ILE A 25 7.57 -1.16 -13.60
N VAL A 26 8.79 -0.93 -14.07
CA VAL A 26 9.91 -0.46 -13.25
C VAL A 26 10.37 0.89 -13.78
N THR A 27 10.35 1.92 -12.94
CA THR A 27 10.62 3.31 -13.34
C THR A 27 11.17 4.11 -12.15
N THR A 28 11.74 5.30 -12.39
CA THR A 28 12.11 6.25 -11.33
C THR A 28 11.05 7.33 -11.11
N GLU A 29 10.08 7.44 -12.02
CA GLU A 29 9.05 8.47 -12.02
C GLU A 29 7.66 7.87 -12.15
N LEU A 30 6.72 8.41 -11.36
CA LEU A 30 5.31 8.05 -11.43
C LEU A 30 4.60 9.04 -12.35
N THR A 31 3.90 8.52 -13.36
CA THR A 31 3.19 9.31 -14.36
C THR A 31 1.72 8.92 -14.37
N GLN A 32 0.91 9.72 -15.07
CA GLN A 32 -0.51 9.43 -15.26
C GLN A 32 -0.74 8.09 -15.98
N ASP A 33 0.05 7.77 -16.99
CA ASP A 33 -0.08 6.50 -17.73
C ASP A 33 0.20 5.29 -16.85
N HIS A 34 1.16 5.40 -15.90
CA HIS A 34 1.41 4.34 -14.91
C HIS A 34 0.18 4.12 -14.02
N MET A 35 -0.42 5.20 -13.52
CA MET A 35 -1.61 5.14 -12.66
C MET A 35 -2.83 4.58 -13.42
N ILE A 36 -3.03 5.00 -14.69
CA ILE A 36 -4.09 4.48 -15.56
C ILE A 36 -3.88 2.99 -15.83
N SER A 37 -2.67 2.58 -16.20
CA SER A 37 -2.35 1.18 -16.50
C SER A 37 -2.61 0.27 -15.30
N LEU A 38 -2.21 0.71 -14.10
CA LEU A 38 -2.47 -0.03 -12.87
C LEU A 38 -3.96 -0.08 -12.53
N SER A 39 -4.66 1.06 -12.65
CA SER A 39 -6.09 1.18 -12.35
C SER A 39 -6.98 0.37 -13.28
N ALA A 40 -6.60 0.27 -14.55
CA ALA A 40 -7.28 -0.51 -15.57
C ALA A 40 -6.95 -2.01 -15.51
N GLY A 41 -6.01 -2.43 -14.64
CA GLY A 41 -5.56 -3.82 -14.55
C GLY A 41 -4.67 -4.27 -15.70
N LEU A 42 -4.06 -3.34 -16.45
CA LEU A 42 -3.11 -3.60 -17.54
C LEU A 42 -1.67 -3.79 -17.05
N ALA A 43 -1.40 -3.38 -15.81
CA ALA A 43 -0.16 -3.63 -15.09
C ALA A 43 -0.49 -4.30 -13.75
N GLY A 44 0.33 -5.26 -13.34
CA GLY A 44 0.19 -5.90 -12.03
C GLY A 44 0.83 -5.09 -10.90
N ALA A 45 1.86 -4.30 -11.22
CA ALA A 45 2.59 -3.50 -10.26
C ALA A 45 3.36 -2.36 -10.94
N VAL A 46 3.55 -1.25 -10.22
CA VAL A 46 4.48 -0.18 -10.54
C VAL A 46 5.52 -0.07 -9.43
N GLN A 47 6.77 -0.45 -9.72
CA GLN A 47 7.92 -0.31 -8.84
C GLN A 47 8.67 0.99 -9.19
N LEU A 48 8.68 1.92 -8.24
CA LEU A 48 9.38 3.19 -8.30
C LEU A 48 10.75 3.05 -7.65
N LYS A 49 11.81 2.99 -8.45
CA LYS A 49 13.19 2.89 -7.99
C LYS A 49 13.66 4.19 -7.38
N ARG A 50 14.33 4.11 -6.21
CA ARG A 50 14.92 5.28 -5.52
C ARG A 50 13.90 6.40 -5.32
N PHE A 51 12.69 6.03 -4.89
CA PHE A 51 11.63 6.97 -4.57
C PHE A 51 12.03 7.90 -3.42
N LEU A 52 12.67 7.34 -2.40
CA LEU A 52 13.35 8.07 -1.33
C LEU A 52 14.82 7.67 -1.30
N ASP A 53 15.68 8.57 -0.83
CA ASP A 53 17.08 8.26 -0.58
C ASP A 53 17.22 7.20 0.53
N SER A 54 18.10 6.21 0.33
CA SER A 54 18.25 5.10 1.28
C SER A 54 18.81 5.53 2.64
N ASP A 55 19.68 6.54 2.66
CA ASP A 55 20.21 7.07 3.93
C ASP A 55 19.13 7.87 4.66
N GLU A 56 18.25 8.55 3.91
CA GLU A 56 17.06 9.18 4.48
C GLU A 56 16.11 8.15 5.10
N CYS A 57 15.86 7.02 4.43
CA CYS A 57 15.10 5.91 4.99
C CYS A 57 15.72 5.41 6.31
N ALA A 58 17.04 5.18 6.32
CA ALA A 58 17.74 4.70 7.51
C ALA A 58 17.65 5.70 8.68
N ARG A 59 17.84 7.00 8.40
CA ARG A 59 17.66 8.07 9.41
C ARG A 59 16.24 8.15 9.94
N PHE A 60 15.25 7.95 9.06
CA PHE A 60 13.85 7.95 9.46
C PHE A 60 13.54 6.78 10.41
N VAL A 61 13.96 5.56 10.05
CA VAL A 61 13.73 4.36 10.87
C VAL A 61 14.46 4.45 12.21
N ALA A 62 15.69 4.96 12.24
CA ALA A 62 16.43 5.19 13.49
C ALA A 62 15.77 6.22 14.41
N GLY A 63 14.94 7.13 13.87
CA GLY A 63 14.19 8.14 14.61
C GLY A 63 12.77 7.72 14.98
N LEU A 64 12.34 6.49 14.67
CA LEU A 64 11.00 6.03 15.03
C LEU A 64 10.88 5.85 16.54
N PRO A 65 9.78 6.33 17.16
CA PRO A 65 9.56 6.15 18.58
C PRO A 65 9.22 4.68 18.85
N THR A 66 10.21 3.92 19.33
CA THR A 66 10.08 2.48 19.61
C THR A 66 8.94 2.18 20.58
N ASP A 67 8.65 3.10 21.50
CA ASP A 67 7.57 2.97 22.50
C ASP A 67 6.16 3.06 21.88
N ASN A 68 6.04 3.54 20.63
CA ASN A 68 4.79 3.63 19.90
C ASN A 68 4.63 2.50 18.86
N LEU A 69 5.56 1.54 18.81
CA LEU A 69 5.41 0.34 17.98
C LEU A 69 4.49 -0.64 18.71
N SER A 70 3.33 -0.91 18.12
CA SER A 70 2.40 -1.92 18.62
C SER A 70 2.62 -3.24 17.90
N ALA A 71 2.59 -4.34 18.64
CA ALA A 71 2.55 -5.67 18.03
C ALA A 71 1.15 -5.91 17.43
N PHE A 72 1.09 -6.61 16.29
CA PHE A 72 -0.18 -7.12 15.78
C PHE A 72 -0.78 -8.14 16.76
N ASP A 73 -2.12 -8.22 16.80
CA ASP A 73 -2.83 -9.26 17.54
C ASP A 73 -2.53 -10.63 16.93
N GLU A 74 -1.71 -11.43 17.61
CA GLU A 74 -1.27 -12.76 17.17
C GLU A 74 -2.44 -13.75 17.00
N SER A 75 -3.60 -13.48 17.61
CA SER A 75 -4.80 -14.30 17.42
C SER A 75 -5.47 -14.08 16.06
N ARG A 76 -5.18 -12.96 15.40
CA ARG A 76 -5.71 -12.59 14.07
C ARG A 76 -4.67 -12.67 12.98
N TYR A 77 -3.41 -12.34 13.30
CA TYR A 77 -2.29 -12.32 12.36
C TYR A 77 -1.27 -13.35 12.79
N GLN A 78 -0.99 -14.34 11.94
CA GLN A 78 -0.12 -15.49 12.25
C GLN A 78 1.38 -15.15 12.40
N VAL A 79 1.73 -13.87 12.45
CA VAL A 79 3.11 -13.38 12.42
C VAL A 79 3.27 -12.19 13.38
N ALA A 80 4.26 -12.28 14.28
CA ALA A 80 4.71 -11.16 15.10
C ALA A 80 5.18 -10.03 14.18
N THR A 81 4.40 -8.97 14.13
CA THR A 81 4.56 -7.84 13.20
C THR A 81 4.47 -6.59 14.08
N PHE A 82 5.29 -5.57 13.81
CA PHE A 82 5.16 -4.28 14.50
C PHE A 82 4.46 -3.29 13.56
N HIS A 83 3.65 -2.39 14.12
CA HIS A 83 3.13 -1.24 13.38
C HIS A 83 3.19 0.05 14.17
N PHE A 84 3.34 1.15 13.43
CA PHE A 84 3.15 2.51 13.91
C PHE A 84 1.84 3.08 13.35
N GLY A 85 0.97 3.55 14.24
CA GLY A 85 -0.37 4.05 13.91
C GLY A 85 -1.43 2.93 13.84
N PRO A 86 -2.71 3.26 14.10
CA PRO A 86 -3.76 2.26 14.20
C PRO A 86 -4.22 1.73 12.83
N ILE A 87 -4.72 0.50 12.81
CA ILE A 87 -5.22 -0.21 11.62
C ILE A 87 -6.72 -0.47 11.82
N ILE A 88 -7.56 -0.02 10.88
CA ILE A 88 -9.04 -0.10 11.02
C ILE A 88 -9.51 -1.50 11.43
N ASN A 89 -9.01 -2.54 10.75
CA ASN A 89 -9.42 -3.94 10.98
C ASN A 89 -9.12 -4.47 12.39
N HIS A 90 -8.16 -3.89 13.11
CA HIS A 90 -7.89 -4.26 14.51
C HIS A 90 -8.97 -3.75 15.46
N PHE A 91 -9.55 -2.59 15.16
CA PHE A 91 -10.48 -1.90 16.05
C PHE A 91 -11.95 -2.06 15.66
N LEU A 92 -12.22 -2.64 14.48
CA LEU A 92 -13.57 -2.89 13.99
C LEU A 92 -14.34 -4.08 14.58
N PRO A 93 -13.81 -5.09 15.31
CA PRO A 93 -14.62 -6.26 15.65
C PRO A 93 -15.85 -5.98 16.55
N VAL A 94 -15.98 -4.77 17.08
CA VAL A 94 -17.18 -4.28 17.80
C VAL A 94 -18.19 -3.53 16.90
N GLY A 95 -17.98 -3.52 15.58
CA GLY A 95 -18.83 -2.87 14.57
C GLY A 95 -18.63 -1.35 14.43
N HIS A 96 -17.71 -0.75 15.19
CA HIS A 96 -17.38 0.67 15.16
C HIS A 96 -15.92 0.88 15.58
N LEU A 97 -15.31 2.02 15.25
CA LEU A 97 -13.99 2.39 15.74
C LEU A 97 -14.08 2.81 17.21
N THR A 98 -13.24 2.22 18.06
CA THR A 98 -13.22 2.51 19.50
C THR A 98 -12.52 3.84 19.78
N GLU A 99 -12.70 4.37 20.99
CA GLU A 99 -11.94 5.53 21.48
C GLU A 99 -10.41 5.30 21.47
N ASP A 100 -9.97 4.04 21.61
CA ASP A 100 -8.55 3.71 21.53
C ASP A 100 -8.00 3.90 20.11
N TYR A 101 -8.75 3.48 19.07
CA TYR A 101 -8.38 3.77 17.69
C TYR A 101 -8.13 5.26 17.49
N TRP A 102 -9.08 6.09 17.94
CA TRP A 102 -9.04 7.52 17.76
C TRP A 102 -7.88 8.19 18.51
N ARG A 103 -7.63 7.76 19.75
CA ARG A 103 -6.48 8.20 20.53
C ARG A 103 -5.16 7.86 19.84
N GLN A 104 -5.02 6.65 19.32
CA GLN A 104 -3.82 6.21 18.59
C GLN A 104 -3.65 6.97 17.27
N ALA A 105 -4.74 7.23 16.55
CA ALA A 105 -4.74 8.03 15.33
C ALA A 105 -4.25 9.46 15.59
N ASP A 106 -4.75 10.09 16.66
CA ASP A 106 -4.35 11.44 17.06
C ASP A 106 -2.87 11.50 17.45
N ALA A 107 -2.39 10.51 18.21
CA ALA A 107 -0.98 10.40 18.61
C ALA A 107 -0.06 10.21 17.39
N ALA A 108 -0.42 9.30 16.48
CA ALA A 108 0.35 9.07 15.26
C ALA A 108 0.35 10.30 14.33
N ASN A 109 -0.79 10.97 14.17
CA ASN A 109 -0.87 12.22 13.41
C ASN A 109 -0.09 13.36 14.08
N HIS A 110 -0.04 13.40 15.42
CA HIS A 110 0.79 14.36 16.14
C HIS A 110 2.28 14.10 15.88
N TYR A 111 2.72 12.84 15.88
CA TYR A 111 4.08 12.49 15.49
C TYR A 111 4.42 12.98 14.08
N TRP A 112 3.58 12.70 13.08
CA TRP A 112 3.86 13.12 11.71
C TRP A 112 3.96 14.64 11.53
N ARG A 113 3.12 15.41 12.23
CA ARG A 113 3.20 16.89 12.24
C ARG A 113 4.48 17.43 12.87
N ASN A 114 5.09 16.69 13.79
CA ASN A 114 6.27 17.10 14.54
C ASN A 114 7.53 16.29 14.17
N CYS A 115 7.46 15.44 13.15
CA CYS A 115 8.57 14.60 12.71
C CYS A 115 9.68 15.53 12.17
N PRO A 116 10.91 15.49 12.71
CA PRO A 116 12.00 16.35 12.25
C PRO A 116 12.31 16.23 10.76
N GLN A 117 12.07 15.05 10.18
CA GLN A 117 12.25 14.72 8.77
C GLN A 117 11.04 15.11 7.89
N GLY A 118 10.00 15.69 8.49
CA GLY A 118 8.73 16.05 7.86
C GLY A 118 7.75 14.88 7.71
N ASP A 119 6.51 15.18 7.31
CA ASP A 119 5.48 14.15 7.07
C ASP A 119 5.79 13.39 5.76
N LEU A 120 6.50 12.26 5.90
CA LEU A 120 6.87 11.42 4.77
C LEU A 120 5.64 10.85 4.04
N ARG A 121 4.53 10.59 4.74
CA ARG A 121 3.28 10.13 4.10
C ARG A 121 2.76 11.17 3.14
N ARG A 122 2.73 12.44 3.58
CA ARG A 122 2.26 13.54 2.74
C ARG A 122 3.19 13.77 1.56
N ARG A 123 4.51 13.68 1.75
CA ARG A 123 5.50 13.73 0.64
C ARG A 123 5.25 12.64 -0.40
N CYS A 124 4.98 11.41 0.03
CA CYS A 124 4.64 10.30 -0.86
C CYS A 124 3.32 10.56 -1.60
N LEU A 125 2.27 10.96 -0.88
CA LEU A 125 0.95 11.22 -1.44
C LEU A 125 0.97 12.36 -2.47
N THR A 126 1.73 13.44 -2.24
CA THR A 126 1.89 14.53 -3.22
C THR A 126 2.42 14.03 -4.57
N ARG A 127 3.32 13.04 -4.58
CA ARG A 127 3.81 12.45 -5.84
C ARG A 127 2.76 11.60 -6.54
N ILE A 128 1.88 10.94 -5.78
CA ILE A 128 0.73 10.20 -6.34
C ILE A 128 -0.30 11.18 -6.90
N GLU A 129 -0.62 12.27 -6.20
CA GLU A 129 -1.51 13.34 -6.67
C GLU A 129 -0.98 13.99 -7.96
N ALA A 130 0.33 14.22 -8.06
CA ALA A 130 0.95 14.76 -9.28
C ALA A 130 0.78 13.81 -10.48
N ALA A 131 0.80 12.49 -10.24
CA ALA A 131 0.55 11.48 -11.25
C ALA A 131 -0.93 11.22 -11.52
N TRP A 132 -1.84 11.69 -10.66
CA TRP A 132 -3.29 11.58 -10.87
C TRP A 132 -3.96 12.93 -10.58
N PRO A 133 -3.84 13.90 -11.50
CA PRO A 133 -4.32 15.25 -11.26
C PRO A 133 -5.84 15.29 -11.09
N HIS A 134 -6.29 15.89 -9.99
CA HIS A 134 -7.68 16.17 -9.70
C HIS A 134 -7.76 17.59 -9.10
N PRO A 135 -8.83 18.38 -9.37
CA PRO A 135 -8.96 19.74 -8.85
C PRO A 135 -8.89 19.83 -7.31
N ASP A 136 -9.49 18.85 -6.64
CA ASP A 136 -9.42 18.72 -5.18
C ASP A 136 -8.25 17.82 -4.75
N PRO A 137 -7.54 18.17 -3.67
CA PRO A 137 -6.47 17.33 -3.11
C PRO A 137 -7.04 16.03 -2.53
N ALA A 138 -6.17 15.03 -2.46
CA ALA A 138 -6.46 13.79 -1.77
C ALA A 138 -6.76 14.07 -0.28
N ARG A 139 -7.73 13.34 0.28
CA ARG A 139 -8.06 13.43 1.70
C ARG A 139 -8.17 12.05 2.33
N PRO A 140 -7.98 11.93 3.64
CA PRO A 140 -8.34 10.70 4.34
C PRO A 140 -9.82 10.37 4.16
N ALA A 141 -10.16 9.09 4.15
CA ALA A 141 -11.53 8.66 4.33
C ALA A 141 -12.05 9.13 5.70
N THR A 142 -13.36 9.11 5.91
CA THR A 142 -13.97 9.49 7.18
C THR A 142 -14.94 8.42 7.67
N VAL A 143 -15.07 8.31 8.99
CA VAL A 143 -16.19 7.65 9.67
C VAL A 143 -17.02 8.76 10.32
N GLY A 144 -18.24 8.99 9.82
CA GLY A 144 -18.98 10.21 10.13
C GLY A 144 -18.22 11.44 9.64
N ASP A 145 -17.98 12.41 10.53
CA ASP A 145 -17.27 13.65 10.21
C ASP A 145 -15.76 13.60 10.54
N ARG A 146 -15.24 12.44 10.97
CA ARG A 146 -13.85 12.31 11.45
C ARG A 146 -12.98 11.52 10.48
N GLU A 147 -11.86 12.13 10.10
CA GLU A 147 -10.84 11.51 9.25
C GLU A 147 -10.19 10.30 9.94
N VAL A 148 -10.17 9.17 9.24
CA VAL A 148 -9.44 7.97 9.70
C VAL A 148 -7.93 8.17 9.53
N TYR A 149 -7.17 7.41 10.31
CA TYR A 149 -5.73 7.37 10.16
C TYR A 149 -5.32 6.76 8.81
N TRP A 150 -4.17 7.21 8.30
CA TRP A 150 -3.54 6.68 7.09
C TRP A 150 -2.01 6.77 7.20
N GLY A 151 -1.31 5.92 6.45
CA GLY A 151 0.16 5.89 6.41
C GLY A 151 0.77 5.22 7.63
N MET A 152 0.39 3.97 7.86
CA MET A 152 1.01 3.13 8.87
C MET A 152 2.45 2.80 8.49
N ILE A 153 3.33 2.60 9.47
CA ILE A 153 4.61 1.94 9.21
C ILE A 153 4.48 0.52 9.71
N ARG A 154 4.89 -0.45 8.92
CA ARG A 154 4.71 -1.87 9.23
C ARG A 154 6.03 -2.61 9.09
N GLU A 155 6.36 -3.42 10.09
CA GLU A 155 7.45 -4.37 10.04
C GLU A 155 6.94 -5.75 9.60
N ASN A 156 7.15 -6.12 8.33
CA ASN A 156 6.68 -7.41 7.77
C ASN A 156 7.81 -8.43 7.66
N SER A 157 8.60 -8.60 8.71
CA SER A 157 9.83 -9.42 8.67
C SER A 157 9.57 -10.93 8.58
N HIS A 158 8.47 -11.47 9.12
CA HIS A 158 8.17 -12.91 8.94
C HIS A 158 7.31 -13.21 7.70
N GLY A 159 7.16 -12.23 6.80
CA GLY A 159 6.35 -12.36 5.61
C GLY A 159 4.84 -12.27 5.88
N ALA A 160 4.07 -12.50 4.84
CA ALA A 160 2.62 -12.54 4.87
C ALA A 160 2.16 -13.62 3.88
N PRO A 161 1.40 -14.64 4.32
CA PRO A 161 0.80 -15.60 3.41
C PRO A 161 -0.13 -14.91 2.40
N PRO A 162 -0.57 -15.60 1.33
CA PRO A 162 -1.51 -15.04 0.37
C PRO A 162 -2.75 -14.44 1.04
N HIS A 163 -3.00 -13.17 0.77
CA HIS A 163 -4.17 -12.41 1.23
C HIS A 163 -4.55 -11.37 0.17
N TRP A 164 -5.67 -10.69 0.38
CA TRP A 164 -6.13 -9.57 -0.42
C TRP A 164 -6.72 -8.54 0.55
N ASP A 165 -6.72 -7.27 0.12
CA ASP A 165 -7.35 -6.18 0.85
C ASP A 165 -8.36 -5.50 -0.09
N GLU A 166 -9.63 -5.46 0.31
CA GLU A 166 -10.72 -4.85 -0.45
C GLU A 166 -11.71 -4.24 0.54
N ILE A 167 -11.62 -2.92 0.71
CA ILE A 167 -12.37 -2.19 1.73
C ILE A 167 -13.88 -2.37 1.60
N ALA A 168 -14.36 -2.47 0.35
CA ALA A 168 -15.76 -2.66 0.03
C ALA A 168 -16.30 -4.06 0.38
N ARG A 169 -15.42 -5.03 0.66
CA ARG A 169 -15.75 -6.39 1.08
C ARG A 169 -15.45 -6.62 2.56
N GLU A 170 -14.43 -5.97 3.10
CA GLU A 170 -14.01 -6.13 4.49
C GLU A 170 -14.86 -5.33 5.48
N LEU A 171 -15.37 -4.16 5.07
CA LEU A 171 -16.13 -3.27 5.93
C LEU A 171 -17.63 -3.29 5.62
N PRO A 172 -18.50 -3.03 6.62
CA PRO A 172 -19.91 -2.78 6.36
C PRO A 172 -20.11 -1.66 5.33
N ALA A 173 -21.19 -1.76 4.55
CA ALA A 173 -21.61 -0.66 3.69
C ALA A 173 -21.76 0.63 4.51
N ASP A 174 -21.32 1.75 3.94
CA ASP A 174 -21.38 3.09 4.53
C ASP A 174 -20.53 3.31 5.79
N PHE A 175 -19.67 2.35 6.16
CA PHE A 175 -18.77 2.53 7.30
C PHE A 175 -17.76 3.66 7.05
N LEU A 176 -17.08 3.63 5.90
CA LEU A 176 -16.31 4.78 5.40
C LEU A 176 -17.18 5.60 4.45
N ASN A 177 -16.96 6.91 4.42
CA ASN A 177 -17.58 7.82 3.43
C ASN A 177 -17.14 7.58 1.97
N VAL A 178 -16.31 6.57 1.72
CA VAL A 178 -15.74 6.26 0.41
C VAL A 178 -16.07 4.84 -0.01
N ARG A 179 -16.45 4.68 -1.27
CA ARG A 179 -16.54 3.39 -1.95
C ARG A 179 -15.74 3.47 -3.26
N PRO A 180 -14.45 3.12 -3.22
CA PRO A 180 -13.56 3.34 -4.37
C PRO A 180 -13.93 2.42 -5.53
N ILE A 181 -13.84 2.94 -6.76
CA ILE A 181 -13.91 2.11 -7.99
C ILE A 181 -12.58 1.36 -8.21
N VAL A 182 -11.49 1.98 -7.79
CA VAL A 182 -10.14 1.42 -7.81
C VAL A 182 -9.54 1.60 -6.42
N GLN A 183 -9.04 0.51 -5.85
CA GLN A 183 -8.24 0.53 -4.64
C GLN A 183 -6.81 0.17 -5.03
N LEU A 184 -5.86 0.98 -4.60
CA LEU A 184 -4.43 0.73 -4.72
C LEU A 184 -3.82 0.72 -3.32
N VAL A 185 -2.71 0.03 -3.16
CA VAL A 185 -1.85 0.17 -1.98
C VAL A 185 -0.53 0.77 -2.44
N PHE A 186 -0.03 1.72 -1.65
CA PHE A 186 1.31 2.29 -1.78
C PHE A 186 2.17 1.76 -0.65
N ASN A 187 3.36 1.23 -0.98
CA ASN A 187 4.38 0.84 -0.02
C ASN A 187 5.69 1.54 -0.35
N LEU A 188 6.22 2.34 0.57
CA LEU A 188 7.61 2.82 0.51
C LEU A 188 8.46 1.94 1.43
N TYR A 189 9.45 1.25 0.86
CA TYR A 189 10.34 0.35 1.60
C TYR A 189 11.41 1.17 2.32
N LEU A 190 11.34 1.23 3.65
CA LEU A 190 12.27 1.98 4.49
C LEU A 190 13.51 1.14 4.81
N THR A 191 13.33 -0.16 5.02
CA THR A 191 14.43 -1.13 5.12
C THR A 191 14.05 -2.39 4.36
N MET A 192 15.07 -3.11 3.89
CA MET A 192 14.91 -4.41 3.26
C MET A 192 15.91 -5.41 3.87
N PRO A 193 15.54 -6.69 4.00
CA PRO A 193 16.44 -7.74 4.44
C PRO A 193 17.48 -8.10 3.36
N GLU A 194 18.51 -8.85 3.74
CA GLU A 194 19.49 -9.38 2.79
C GLU A 194 18.87 -10.38 1.80
N LYS A 195 17.90 -11.16 2.25
CA LYS A 195 17.14 -12.14 1.45
C LYS A 195 15.68 -12.16 1.87
N GLY A 196 14.78 -12.47 0.95
CA GLY A 196 13.35 -12.51 1.24
C GLY A 196 12.71 -11.12 1.22
N GLY A 197 11.51 -11.02 1.78
CA GLY A 197 10.73 -9.78 1.79
C GLY A 197 10.15 -9.37 0.42
N GLU A 198 10.34 -10.18 -0.62
CA GLU A 198 9.77 -9.95 -1.94
C GLU A 198 8.24 -9.98 -1.87
N THR A 199 7.60 -9.09 -2.63
CA THR A 199 6.14 -9.03 -2.74
C THR A 199 5.72 -9.70 -4.04
N THR A 200 4.95 -10.78 -3.95
CA THR A 200 4.37 -11.45 -5.13
C THR A 200 2.89 -11.11 -5.20
N ILE A 201 2.43 -10.72 -6.39
CA ILE A 201 1.04 -10.34 -6.66
C ILE A 201 0.57 -11.22 -7.81
N TRP A 202 -0.56 -11.88 -7.65
CA TRP A 202 -1.17 -12.74 -8.68
C TRP A 202 -2.32 -12.01 -9.36
N SER A 203 -2.53 -12.26 -10.66
CA SER A 203 -3.66 -11.73 -11.44
C SER A 203 -4.97 -12.46 -11.10
N ARG A 204 -5.24 -12.63 -9.81
CA ARG A 204 -6.39 -13.34 -9.26
C ARG A 204 -6.98 -12.52 -8.13
N ARG A 205 -8.26 -12.21 -8.22
CA ARG A 205 -9.04 -11.64 -7.11
C ARG A 205 -9.75 -12.74 -6.34
N TRP A 206 -10.19 -12.40 -5.13
CA TRP A 206 -10.98 -13.30 -4.29
C TRP A 206 -12.15 -13.94 -5.04
N ASN A 207 -12.28 -15.25 -4.89
CA ASN A 207 -13.45 -16.03 -5.30
C ASN A 207 -14.09 -16.67 -4.07
N PRO A 208 -15.44 -16.73 -3.96
CA PRO A 208 -16.11 -17.42 -2.86
C PRO A 208 -15.65 -18.86 -2.61
N ARG A 209 -15.17 -19.56 -3.65
CA ARG A 209 -14.64 -20.93 -3.54
C ARG A 209 -13.30 -20.99 -2.79
N ASP A 210 -12.57 -19.88 -2.75
CA ASP A 210 -11.26 -19.80 -2.08
C ASP A 210 -11.40 -19.90 -0.55
N GLU A 211 -12.59 -19.65 0.01
CA GLU A 211 -12.85 -19.76 1.47
C GLU A 211 -12.51 -21.14 2.04
N ALA A 212 -12.50 -22.20 1.23
CA ALA A 212 -12.05 -23.54 1.65
C ALA A 212 -10.57 -23.58 2.09
N HIS A 213 -9.77 -22.60 1.66
CA HIS A 213 -8.34 -22.47 1.98
C HIS A 213 -8.06 -21.42 3.07
N ARG A 214 -9.10 -20.80 3.63
CA ARG A 214 -8.97 -19.68 4.55
C ARG A 214 -8.47 -20.14 5.93
N VAL A 215 -7.46 -19.44 6.43
CA VAL A 215 -6.99 -19.54 7.82
C VAL A 215 -6.80 -18.12 8.37
N GLY A 216 -7.65 -17.71 9.31
CA GLY A 216 -7.67 -16.33 9.80
C GLY A 216 -8.06 -15.34 8.68
N SER A 217 -7.20 -14.36 8.40
CA SER A 217 -7.36 -13.41 7.28
C SER A 217 -6.56 -13.79 6.03
N CYS A 218 -6.04 -15.02 5.94
CA CYS A 218 -5.11 -15.45 4.89
C CYS A 218 -5.57 -16.76 4.21
N TRP A 219 -4.95 -17.08 3.08
CA TRP A 219 -5.20 -18.28 2.25
C TRP A 219 -3.89 -19.05 1.99
N PRO A 220 -3.25 -19.60 3.05
CA PRO A 220 -1.89 -20.15 2.96
C PRO A 220 -1.76 -21.40 2.07
N THR A 221 -2.85 -22.14 1.84
CA THR A 221 -2.85 -23.37 1.02
C THR A 221 -3.41 -23.14 -0.38
N LEU A 222 -3.76 -21.91 -0.74
CA LEU A 222 -4.28 -21.59 -2.06
C LEU A 222 -3.13 -21.58 -3.07
N THR A 223 -3.33 -22.26 -4.19
CA THR A 223 -2.39 -22.29 -5.32
C THR A 223 -2.89 -21.39 -6.44
N PHE A 224 -1.96 -20.74 -7.12
CA PHE A 224 -2.25 -19.79 -8.20
C PHE A 224 -1.66 -20.31 -9.51
N ASP A 225 -2.52 -20.48 -10.52
CA ASP A 225 -2.11 -20.82 -11.89
C ASP A 225 -2.08 -19.56 -12.78
N GLU A 226 -2.59 -18.44 -12.26
CA GLU A 226 -2.65 -17.15 -12.92
C GLU A 226 -1.27 -16.48 -13.04
N GLN A 227 -1.17 -15.50 -13.94
CA GLN A 227 0.01 -14.68 -14.09
C GLN A 227 0.36 -13.99 -12.77
N SER A 228 1.65 -13.88 -12.46
CA SER A 228 2.12 -13.20 -11.26
C SER A 228 3.28 -12.26 -11.56
N VAL A 229 3.40 -11.22 -10.74
CA VAL A 229 4.57 -10.36 -10.70
C VAL A 229 5.22 -10.44 -9.33
N THR A 230 6.54 -10.60 -9.29
CA THR A 230 7.33 -10.55 -8.05
C THR A 230 8.21 -9.31 -8.05
N VAL A 231 8.14 -8.58 -6.95
CA VAL A 231 8.87 -7.33 -6.71
C VAL A 231 9.93 -7.59 -5.65
N ASN A 232 11.19 -7.55 -6.08
CA ASN A 232 12.33 -7.45 -5.18
C ASN A 232 12.70 -5.95 -5.07
N ALA A 233 12.42 -5.37 -3.91
CA ALA A 233 12.61 -3.95 -3.64
C ALA A 233 13.92 -3.71 -2.89
N GLU A 234 14.47 -2.51 -3.05
CA GLU A 234 15.56 -2.00 -2.23
C GLU A 234 15.03 -0.93 -1.27
N ALA A 235 15.78 -0.62 -0.21
CA ALA A 235 15.45 0.51 0.65
C ALA A 235 15.40 1.80 -0.18
N GLY A 236 14.32 2.57 -0.02
CA GLY A 236 14.03 3.76 -0.81
C GLY A 236 13.16 3.50 -2.04
N ASP A 237 12.96 2.26 -2.48
CA ASP A 237 11.98 1.97 -3.52
C ASP A 237 10.55 2.15 -3.00
N ALA A 238 9.62 2.45 -3.90
CA ALA A 238 8.19 2.35 -3.63
C ALA A 238 7.49 1.38 -4.59
N LEU A 239 6.36 0.83 -4.16
CA LEU A 239 5.53 -0.09 -4.92
C LEU A 239 4.07 0.35 -4.84
N LEU A 240 3.43 0.46 -6.01
CA LEU A 240 1.98 0.54 -6.14
C LEU A 240 1.43 -0.72 -6.81
N PHE A 241 0.34 -1.26 -6.26
CA PHE A 241 -0.44 -2.32 -6.90
C PHE A 241 -1.89 -2.32 -6.43
N ASP A 242 -2.75 -3.08 -7.10
CA ASP A 242 -4.15 -3.31 -6.70
C ASP A 242 -4.19 -4.43 -5.64
N PRO A 243 -4.42 -4.14 -4.35
CA PRO A 243 -4.37 -5.14 -3.27
C PRO A 243 -5.60 -6.04 -3.26
N ARG A 244 -6.61 -5.78 -4.10
CA ARG A 244 -7.75 -6.70 -4.29
C ARG A 244 -7.34 -7.98 -4.99
N ASN A 245 -6.20 -7.95 -5.67
CA ASN A 245 -5.51 -9.13 -6.15
C ASN A 245 -4.82 -9.83 -4.98
N TYR A 246 -4.84 -11.16 -4.99
CA TYR A 246 -4.06 -11.94 -4.03
C TYR A 246 -2.59 -11.54 -4.10
N HIS A 247 -1.99 -11.40 -2.94
CA HIS A 247 -0.58 -11.07 -2.81
C HIS A 247 0.01 -11.64 -1.52
N ALA A 248 1.33 -11.85 -1.52
CA ALA A 248 2.07 -12.41 -0.42
C ALA A 248 3.43 -11.72 -0.28
N VAL A 249 3.99 -11.78 0.91
CA VAL A 249 5.36 -11.33 1.20
C VAL A 249 6.17 -12.51 1.69
N SER A 250 7.31 -12.78 1.07
CA SER A 250 8.21 -13.85 1.54
C SER A 250 8.84 -13.47 2.89
N PRO A 251 9.13 -14.44 3.78
CA PRO A 251 9.82 -14.17 5.03
C PRO A 251 11.22 -13.58 4.82
N SER A 252 11.61 -12.63 5.66
CA SER A 252 12.91 -11.98 5.65
C SER A 252 14.00 -12.83 6.31
N VAL A 253 15.23 -12.75 5.78
CA VAL A 253 16.45 -13.32 6.37
C VAL A 253 17.56 -12.26 6.36
N GLY A 254 18.25 -12.10 7.48
CA GLY A 254 19.39 -11.17 7.58
C GLY A 254 19.02 -9.68 7.75
N GLY A 255 17.79 -9.37 8.16
CA GLY A 255 17.36 -8.00 8.45
C GLY A 255 15.84 -7.86 8.60
N SER A 256 15.40 -6.66 8.99
CA SER A 256 13.97 -6.33 9.09
C SER A 256 13.43 -5.66 7.82
N ARG A 257 12.14 -5.87 7.54
CA ARG A 257 11.43 -5.25 6.41
C ARG A 257 10.43 -4.21 6.91
N PHE A 258 10.86 -2.96 7.02
CA PHE A 258 9.98 -1.84 7.35
C PHE A 258 9.44 -1.17 6.08
N ALA A 259 8.14 -0.94 6.02
CA ALA A 259 7.53 -0.16 4.95
C ALA A 259 6.53 0.86 5.51
N LEU A 260 6.54 2.08 4.95
CA LEU A 260 5.42 3.01 5.08
C LEU A 260 4.34 2.58 4.09
N ALA A 261 3.13 2.32 4.57
CA ALA A 261 2.03 1.80 3.77
C ALA A 261 0.73 2.58 3.98
N PHE A 262 0.02 2.84 2.89
CA PHE A 262 -1.35 3.34 2.91
C PHE A 262 -2.11 2.90 1.66
N TYR A 263 -3.42 2.81 1.78
CA TYR A 263 -4.31 2.60 0.66
C TYR A 263 -4.66 3.94 0.01
N VAL A 264 -4.88 3.89 -1.30
CA VAL A 264 -5.39 4.99 -2.12
C VAL A 264 -6.61 4.49 -2.89
N GLY A 265 -7.76 5.06 -2.61
CA GLY A 265 -8.99 4.85 -3.36
C GLY A 265 -9.17 5.93 -4.40
N ILE A 266 -9.60 5.54 -5.60
CA ILE A 266 -10.07 6.45 -6.64
C ILE A 266 -11.59 6.37 -6.66
N GLY A 267 -12.25 7.50 -6.40
CA GLY A 267 -13.70 7.64 -6.45
C GLY A 267 -14.24 7.66 -7.89
N ALA A 268 -15.56 7.57 -8.03
CA ALA A 268 -16.22 7.68 -9.33
C ALA A 268 -16.07 9.08 -9.97
N ASP A 269 -15.82 10.11 -9.15
CA ASP A 269 -15.45 11.47 -9.54
C ASP A 269 -13.96 11.62 -9.89
N GLY A 270 -13.17 10.55 -9.72
CA GLY A 270 -11.72 10.56 -9.92
C GLY A 270 -10.93 11.07 -8.72
N ARG A 271 -11.59 11.46 -7.63
CA ARG A 271 -10.91 11.99 -6.43
C ARG A 271 -10.14 10.88 -5.70
N LEU A 272 -8.95 11.23 -5.21
CA LEU A 272 -8.15 10.34 -4.37
C LEU A 272 -8.58 10.42 -2.90
N THR A 273 -8.69 9.26 -2.25
CA THR A 273 -8.97 9.13 -0.82
C THR A 273 -7.98 8.16 -0.17
N THR A 274 -7.52 8.40 1.07
CA THR A 274 -6.53 7.54 1.75
C THR A 274 -7.03 6.92 3.05
N TRP A 275 -6.52 5.75 3.40
CA TRP A 275 -6.74 5.06 4.69
C TRP A 275 -5.63 4.04 4.96
N SER A 276 -5.62 3.43 6.15
CA SER A 276 -4.73 2.31 6.52
C SER A 276 -5.37 1.35 7.50
#